data_AF-A0A915A8I3-F1
#
_entry.id   AF-A0A915A8I3-F1
#
_cell.length_a   1.000
_cell.length_b   1.000
_cell.length_c   1.000
_cell.angle_alpha   90.00
_cell.angle_beta   90.00
_cell.angle_gamma   90.00
#
_symmetry.space_group_name_H-M   'P 1'
#
loop_
_entity.id
_entity.type
_entity.pdbx_description
1 polymer ?
#
loop_
_entity_poly.entity_id
_entity_poly.type
_entity_poly.pdbx_seq_one_letter_code
_entity_poly.pdbx_strand_id
1 'polypeptide(L)'
;MIGTRCKNHLIYFIAGLLSGCIVTFLSTTHGICAVSLYHPMGNEIKLPSADSPSPLDFSEDHHQRAEDDEDQFAPIAAHKHEGDESALTKEMNDNVRIFCWIMTSKNNTRKKAIHVNATWATRCNKHVFMTSEEVDGLPTVDLNVTEGRKFLWMKTKEAFKYIYNNELRNYDWFLKADDDTFVVMENLRFMLLAYSPDDPIYFGCKFKAFIIQGDSRKGQ
;
A
#
# COMPACT_ATOMS: atom_id res chain seq x y z
N MET A 1 -63.88 -11.86 30.18
CA MET A 1 -63.47 -11.05 29.01
C MET A 1 -61.93 -10.93 28.96
N ILE A 2 -61.21 -12.01 28.59
CA ILE A 2 -59.72 -12.02 28.51
C ILE A 2 -59.21 -12.44 27.10
N GLY A 3 -60.11 -12.77 26.16
CA GLY A 3 -59.74 -13.37 24.87
C GLY A 3 -59.43 -12.41 23.70
N THR A 4 -59.61 -11.10 23.85
CA THR A 4 -59.43 -10.12 22.74
C THR A 4 -58.07 -9.44 22.71
N ARG A 5 -57.34 -9.37 23.83
CA ARG A 5 -56.06 -8.65 23.93
C ARG A 5 -54.90 -9.37 23.22
N CYS A 6 -54.95 -10.70 23.13
CA CYS A 6 -53.89 -11.50 22.49
C CYS A 6 -54.01 -11.54 20.95
N LYS A 7 -55.22 -11.41 20.41
CA LYS A 7 -55.47 -11.42 18.96
C LYS A 7 -54.91 -10.17 18.28
N ASN A 8 -55.03 -9.01 18.92
CA ASN A 8 -54.53 -7.75 18.38
C ASN A 8 -53.00 -7.76 18.28
N HIS A 9 -52.30 -8.33 19.27
CA HIS A 9 -50.84 -8.40 19.25
C HIS A 9 -50.29 -9.30 18.14
N LEU A 10 -50.99 -10.40 17.84
CA LEU A 10 -50.66 -11.27 16.72
C LEU A 10 -50.89 -10.59 15.36
N ILE A 11 -51.97 -9.80 15.24
CA ILE A 11 -52.26 -9.03 14.03
C ILE A 11 -51.17 -7.99 13.76
N TYR A 12 -50.73 -7.23 14.78
CA TYR A 12 -49.65 -6.25 14.60
C TYR A 12 -48.32 -6.90 14.26
N PHE A 13 -48.02 -8.09 14.80
CA PHE A 13 -46.81 -8.83 14.48
C PHE A 13 -46.79 -9.30 13.02
N ILE A 14 -47.91 -9.85 12.54
CA ILE A 14 -48.04 -10.29 11.14
C ILE A 14 -48.01 -9.08 10.18
N ALA A 15 -48.67 -7.97 10.54
CA ALA A 15 -48.63 -6.74 9.76
C ALA A 15 -47.21 -6.16 9.66
N GLY A 16 -46.41 -6.25 10.73
CA GLY A 16 -45.01 -5.85 10.74
C GLY A 16 -44.10 -6.73 9.87
N LEU A 17 -44.33 -8.04 9.84
CA LEU A 17 -43.61 -8.96 8.96
C LEU A 17 -43.92 -8.69 7.47
N LEU A 18 -45.19 -8.46 7.15
CA LEU A 18 -45.62 -8.16 5.77
C LEU A 18 -45.09 -6.80 5.29
N SER A 19 -45.15 -5.76 6.12
CA SER A 19 -44.60 -4.45 5.76
C SER A 19 -43.08 -4.48 5.60
N GLY A 20 -42.37 -5.20 6.46
CA GLY A 20 -40.93 -5.41 6.35
C GLY A 20 -40.54 -6.12 5.05
N CYS A 21 -41.25 -7.20 4.69
CA CYS A 21 -41.01 -7.91 3.43
C CYS A 21 -41.24 -7.00 2.21
N ILE A 22 -42.33 -6.24 2.18
CA ILE A 22 -42.65 -5.34 1.06
C ILE A 22 -41.58 -4.26 0.89
N VAL A 23 -41.10 -3.64 1.98
CA VAL A 23 -40.03 -2.63 1.92
C VAL A 23 -38.73 -3.26 1.39
N THR A 24 -38.35 -4.45 1.84
CA THR A 24 -37.16 -5.13 1.31
C THR A 24 -37.29 -5.49 -0.17
N PHE A 25 -38.44 -5.99 -0.63
CA PHE A 25 -38.64 -6.30 -2.05
C PHE A 25 -38.59 -5.04 -2.93
N LEU A 26 -39.19 -3.93 -2.49
CA LEU A 26 -39.18 -2.66 -3.23
C LEU A 26 -37.79 -2.01 -3.27
N SER A 27 -37.00 -2.09 -2.19
CA SER A 27 -35.62 -1.61 -2.19
C SER A 27 -34.70 -2.46 -3.06
N THR A 28 -34.95 -3.77 -3.15
CA THR A 28 -34.12 -4.67 -3.97
C THR A 28 -34.45 -4.53 -5.47
N THR A 29 -35.70 -4.24 -5.83
CA THR A 29 -36.08 -3.99 -7.25
C THR A 29 -35.57 -2.66 -7.79
N HIS A 30 -35.36 -1.66 -6.93
CA HIS A 30 -34.67 -0.41 -7.31
C HIS A 30 -33.14 -0.52 -7.27
N GLY A 31 -32.58 -1.48 -6.53
CA GLY A 31 -31.13 -1.72 -6.44
C GLY A 31 -30.56 -2.65 -7.52
N ILE A 32 -31.37 -3.53 -8.13
CA ILE A 32 -30.86 -4.54 -9.09
C ILE A 32 -30.77 -4.02 -10.54
N CYS A 33 -31.53 -2.99 -10.93
CA CYS A 33 -31.47 -2.46 -12.32
C CYS A 33 -30.25 -1.57 -12.61
N ALA A 34 -29.47 -1.14 -11.62
CA ALA A 34 -28.31 -0.27 -11.82
C ALA A 34 -26.95 -1.00 -11.84
N VAL A 35 -26.91 -2.31 -11.54
CA VAL A 35 -25.64 -3.05 -11.40
C VAL A 35 -25.31 -3.92 -12.63
N SER A 36 -26.21 -4.03 -13.62
CA SER A 36 -26.06 -5.04 -14.68
C SER A 36 -25.67 -4.53 -16.08
N LEU A 37 -25.43 -3.25 -16.32
CA LEU A 37 -24.94 -2.77 -17.62
C LEU A 37 -23.96 -1.61 -17.38
N TYR A 38 -22.80 -1.66 -18.05
CA TYR A 38 -21.64 -0.76 -17.97
C TYR A 38 -20.52 -1.16 -17.00
N HIS A 39 -19.75 -2.18 -17.40
CA HIS A 39 -18.32 -1.94 -17.57
C HIS A 39 -17.85 -2.58 -18.89
N PRO A 40 -17.36 -1.80 -19.86
CA PRO A 40 -16.65 -2.35 -21.00
C PRO A 40 -15.31 -2.91 -20.52
N MET A 41 -14.91 -4.04 -21.10
CA MET A 41 -13.60 -4.65 -20.89
C MET A 41 -12.51 -3.63 -21.22
N GLY A 42 -11.75 -3.21 -20.20
CA GLY A 42 -10.53 -2.44 -20.36
C GLY A 42 -9.38 -3.38 -20.68
N ASN A 43 -8.82 -3.21 -21.88
CA ASN A 43 -7.59 -3.75 -22.46
C ASN A 43 -6.79 -4.79 -21.65
N GLU A 44 -6.64 -5.99 -22.23
CA GLU A 44 -5.49 -6.86 -21.96
C GLU A 44 -4.19 -6.07 -22.19
N ILE A 45 -3.48 -5.75 -21.11
CA ILE A 45 -2.06 -5.47 -21.20
C ILE A 45 -1.40 -6.81 -21.53
N LYS A 46 -0.92 -6.94 -22.76
CA LYS A 46 -0.19 -8.11 -23.22
C LYS A 46 1.15 -8.15 -22.48
N LEU A 47 1.20 -8.89 -21.37
CA LEU A 47 2.45 -9.18 -20.69
C LEU A 47 3.42 -9.84 -21.69
N PRO A 48 4.69 -9.42 -21.78
CA PRO A 48 5.68 -10.16 -22.53
C PRO A 48 5.81 -11.57 -21.95
N SER A 49 5.80 -12.56 -22.83
CA SER A 49 6.03 -13.97 -22.50
C SER A 49 7.35 -14.15 -21.77
N ALA A 50 7.31 -14.86 -20.64
CA ALA A 50 8.46 -15.20 -19.81
C ALA A 50 9.35 -16.24 -20.50
N ASP A 51 10.14 -15.81 -21.48
CA ASP A 51 11.33 -16.53 -21.92
C ASP A 51 12.56 -15.78 -21.41
N SER A 52 12.97 -16.08 -20.19
CA SER A 52 14.33 -15.79 -19.72
C SER A 52 14.84 -16.99 -18.92
N PRO A 53 16.07 -17.46 -19.21
CA PRO A 53 16.63 -18.62 -18.54
C PRO A 53 16.97 -18.26 -17.08
N SER A 54 16.69 -19.20 -16.19
CA SER A 54 16.95 -19.11 -14.76
C SER A 54 18.44 -18.87 -14.49
N PRO A 55 18.81 -17.88 -13.66
CA PRO A 55 20.18 -17.80 -13.16
C PRO A 55 20.25 -18.59 -11.87
N LEU A 56 21.08 -19.63 -11.84
CA LEU A 56 21.93 -20.08 -10.74
C LEU A 56 22.49 -21.46 -11.10
N ASP A 57 23.61 -21.49 -11.80
CA ASP A 57 24.55 -22.60 -11.66
C ASP A 57 25.92 -22.03 -11.32
N PHE A 58 26.44 -22.45 -10.17
CA PHE A 58 27.70 -22.02 -9.59
C PHE A 58 28.64 -23.21 -9.69
N SER A 59 29.44 -23.26 -10.74
CA SER A 59 30.59 -24.17 -10.81
C SER A 59 31.87 -23.33 -10.80
N GLU A 60 32.56 -23.34 -9.66
CA GLU A 60 33.98 -23.04 -9.58
C GLU A 60 34.74 -24.03 -10.47
N ASP A 61 35.65 -23.56 -11.31
CA ASP A 61 36.80 -24.38 -11.68
C ASP A 61 38.02 -23.55 -12.07
N HIS A 62 39.16 -24.19 -11.80
CA HIS A 62 40.46 -23.62 -11.49
C HIS A 62 41.25 -23.01 -12.68
N HIS A 63 42.20 -22.15 -12.30
CA HIS A 63 43.23 -21.52 -13.14
C HIS A 63 43.91 -22.43 -14.17
N GLN A 64 43.93 -21.99 -15.43
CA GLN A 64 45.12 -22.10 -16.25
C GLN A 64 45.33 -20.87 -17.16
N ARG A 65 46.60 -20.47 -17.20
CA ARG A 65 47.17 -19.27 -17.82
C ARG A 65 47.16 -19.44 -19.34
N ALA A 66 46.58 -18.50 -20.08
CA ALA A 66 46.73 -18.40 -21.53
C ALA A 66 47.57 -17.16 -21.86
N GLU A 67 48.65 -17.37 -22.60
CA GLU A 67 49.34 -16.30 -23.35
C GLU A 67 48.64 -16.14 -24.70
N ASP A 68 48.32 -14.88 -24.99
CA ASP A 68 48.13 -14.20 -26.28
C ASP A 68 47.35 -14.92 -27.40
N ASP A 69 46.11 -14.47 -27.60
CA ASP A 69 45.59 -14.15 -28.94
C ASP A 69 44.66 -12.92 -28.81
N GLU A 70 44.97 -11.87 -29.57
CA GLU A 70 44.11 -10.69 -29.72
C GLU A 70 42.77 -11.12 -30.33
N ASP A 71 41.70 -11.10 -29.53
CA ASP A 71 40.36 -11.15 -30.07
C ASP A 71 39.54 -9.94 -29.64
N GLN A 72 39.01 -9.29 -30.66
CA GLN A 72 38.40 -7.97 -30.62
C GLN A 72 37.11 -8.05 -29.80
N PHE A 73 37.10 -7.48 -28.60
CA PHE A 73 35.90 -7.42 -27.77
C PHE A 73 34.88 -6.46 -28.39
N ALA A 74 34.07 -6.97 -29.31
CA ALA A 74 32.87 -6.28 -29.77
C ALA A 74 31.92 -6.16 -28.57
N PRO A 75 31.47 -4.95 -28.20
CA PRO A 75 30.52 -4.82 -27.11
C PRO A 75 29.23 -5.54 -27.53
N ILE A 76 28.75 -6.45 -26.67
CA ILE A 76 27.37 -6.93 -26.72
C ILE A 76 26.51 -5.68 -26.77
N ALA A 77 25.81 -5.48 -27.88
CA ALA A 77 24.93 -4.35 -28.07
C ALA A 77 23.86 -4.40 -26.96
N ALA A 78 24.08 -3.64 -25.90
CA ALA A 78 23.02 -3.28 -24.98
C ALA A 78 22.00 -2.51 -25.81
N HIS A 79 20.93 -3.20 -26.22
CA HIS A 79 19.75 -2.56 -26.78
C HIS A 79 19.32 -1.49 -25.77
N LYS A 80 19.56 -0.23 -26.13
CA LYS A 80 19.38 0.93 -25.28
C LYS A 80 17.88 1.27 -25.21
N HIS A 81 17.11 0.50 -24.45
CA HIS A 81 15.70 0.77 -24.14
C HIS A 81 15.56 1.84 -23.04
N GLU A 82 16.34 2.92 -23.09
CA GLU A 82 16.21 4.03 -22.12
C GLU A 82 14.85 4.75 -22.27
N GLY A 83 14.29 4.79 -23.50
CA GLY A 83 13.01 5.43 -23.78
C GLY A 83 11.82 4.66 -23.23
N ASP A 84 11.74 3.36 -23.53
CA ASP A 84 10.60 2.51 -23.18
C ASP A 84 10.49 2.29 -21.67
N GLU A 85 11.62 2.06 -20.97
CA GLU A 85 11.64 1.90 -19.51
C GLU A 85 11.18 3.15 -18.77
N SER A 86 11.56 4.34 -19.27
CA SER A 86 11.13 5.61 -18.67
C SER A 86 9.63 5.88 -18.87
N ALA A 87 9.10 5.51 -20.06
CA ALA A 87 7.69 5.66 -20.38
C ALA A 87 6.83 4.70 -19.56
N LEU A 88 7.25 3.44 -19.44
CA LEU A 88 6.58 2.44 -18.60
C LEU A 88 6.57 2.85 -17.13
N THR A 89 7.72 3.31 -16.60
CA THR A 89 7.80 3.77 -15.21
C THR A 89 6.86 4.94 -14.94
N LYS A 90 6.76 5.87 -15.90
CA LYS A 90 5.84 7.00 -15.82
C LYS A 90 4.38 6.53 -15.86
N GLU A 91 4.03 5.64 -16.77
CA GLU A 91 2.68 5.07 -16.87
C GLU A 91 2.29 4.34 -15.58
N MET A 92 3.18 3.52 -15.01
CA MET A 92 2.96 2.86 -13.72
C MET A 92 2.76 3.88 -12.59
N ASN A 93 3.53 4.97 -12.58
CA ASN A 93 3.38 6.04 -11.59
C ASN A 93 2.03 6.76 -11.71
N ASP A 94 1.54 6.96 -12.92
CA ASP A 94 0.27 7.64 -13.18
C ASP A 94 -0.92 6.72 -12.85
N ASN A 95 -0.82 5.42 -13.11
CA ASN A 95 -1.87 4.42 -12.85
C ASN A 95 -1.92 3.95 -11.39
N VAL A 96 -0.79 3.91 -10.68
CA VAL A 96 -0.71 3.46 -9.28
C VAL A 96 -0.23 4.62 -8.41
N ARG A 97 -1.20 5.40 -7.90
CA ARG A 97 -0.93 6.63 -7.14
C ARG A 97 -0.72 6.32 -5.66
N ILE A 98 0.53 6.41 -5.21
CA ILE A 98 0.94 6.07 -3.84
C ILE A 98 1.30 7.34 -3.05
N PHE A 99 0.64 7.52 -1.92
CA PHE A 99 1.01 8.49 -0.90
C PHE A 99 1.91 7.86 0.16
N CYS A 100 3.11 8.41 0.33
CA CYS A 100 4.08 7.91 1.30
C CYS A 100 4.10 8.80 2.55
N TRP A 101 3.74 8.24 3.70
CA TRP A 101 3.86 8.94 4.99
C TRP A 101 4.95 8.29 5.83
N ILE A 102 6.02 9.05 6.04
CA ILE A 102 7.25 8.56 6.64
C ILE A 102 7.33 9.08 8.06
N MET A 103 7.36 8.18 9.02
CA MET A 103 7.48 8.52 10.43
C MET A 103 8.93 8.85 10.75
N THR A 104 9.18 10.04 11.30
CA THR A 104 10.51 10.45 11.77
C THR A 104 10.41 11.21 13.08
N SER A 105 11.53 11.53 13.73
CA SER A 105 11.56 12.41 14.91
C SER A 105 12.38 13.64 14.61
N LYS A 106 12.15 14.74 15.36
CA LYS A 106 12.93 15.98 15.24
C LYS A 106 14.44 15.76 15.13
N ASN A 107 14.99 14.86 15.96
CA ASN A 107 16.43 14.57 16.00
C ASN A 107 16.94 13.77 14.80
N ASN A 108 16.05 13.06 14.12
CA ASN A 108 16.36 12.23 12.95
C ASN A 108 16.09 12.96 11.64
N THR A 109 15.29 14.02 11.62
CA THR A 109 14.89 14.71 10.39
C THR A 109 16.09 15.10 9.52
N ARG A 110 17.11 15.77 10.11
CA ARG A 110 18.32 16.15 9.38
C ARG A 110 19.36 15.02 9.23
N LYS A 111 19.26 13.94 10.00
CA LYS A 111 20.25 12.84 10.01
C LYS A 111 19.86 11.66 9.14
N LYS A 112 18.56 11.43 8.97
CA LYS A 112 17.99 10.24 8.33
C LYS A 112 16.97 10.62 7.27
N ALA A 113 15.96 11.40 7.64
CA ALA A 113 14.86 11.75 6.73
C ALA A 113 15.36 12.48 5.46
N ILE A 114 16.42 13.28 5.58
CA ILE A 114 17.07 13.91 4.41
C ILE A 114 17.56 12.89 3.38
N HIS A 115 18.08 11.74 3.80
CA HIS A 115 18.56 10.69 2.89
C HIS A 115 17.38 9.94 2.26
N VAL A 116 16.32 9.70 3.02
CA VAL A 116 15.07 9.16 2.48
C VAL A 116 14.50 10.11 1.41
N ASN A 117 14.49 11.42 1.68
CA ASN A 117 14.05 12.45 0.74
C ASN A 117 14.94 12.56 -0.50
N ALA A 118 16.26 12.34 -0.36
CA ALA A 118 17.19 12.37 -1.48
C ALA A 118 17.18 11.08 -2.32
N THR A 119 16.47 10.03 -1.89
CA THR A 119 16.49 8.71 -2.51
C THR A 119 15.10 8.27 -2.96
N TRP A 120 14.50 7.29 -2.29
CA TRP A 120 13.32 6.59 -2.80
C TRP A 120 12.02 7.37 -2.63
N ALA A 121 11.95 8.30 -1.66
CA ALA A 121 10.69 9.00 -1.36
C ALA A 121 10.24 9.90 -2.52
N THR A 122 11.16 10.44 -3.32
CA THR A 122 10.85 11.25 -4.52
C THR A 122 10.19 10.44 -5.63
N ARG A 123 10.23 9.10 -5.55
CA ARG A 123 9.56 8.19 -6.48
C ARG A 123 8.12 7.90 -6.06
N CYS A 124 7.67 8.36 -4.89
CA CYS A 124 6.25 8.39 -4.54
C CYS A 124 5.52 9.47 -5.33
N ASN A 125 4.20 9.36 -5.49
CA ASN A 125 3.42 10.43 -6.13
C ASN A 125 3.40 11.69 -5.26
N LYS A 126 3.39 11.49 -3.94
CA LYS A 126 3.68 12.50 -2.91
C LYS A 126 4.20 11.81 -1.67
N HIS A 127 5.10 12.47 -0.96
CA HIS A 127 5.57 12.01 0.34
C HIS A 127 5.60 13.15 1.35
N VAL A 128 5.38 12.78 2.61
CA VAL A 128 5.52 13.69 3.75
C VAL A 128 6.21 13.00 4.91
N PHE A 129 6.94 13.78 5.70
CA PHE A 129 7.58 13.34 6.92
C PHE A 129 6.73 13.74 8.12
N MET A 130 6.14 12.76 8.78
CA MET A 130 5.30 12.93 9.96
C MET A 130 6.19 13.09 11.20
N THR A 131 6.22 14.29 11.77
CA THR A 131 7.13 14.71 12.84
C THR A 131 6.37 15.47 13.94
N SER A 132 7.02 15.76 15.07
CA SER A 132 6.46 16.59 16.16
C SER A 132 6.81 18.08 16.05
N GLU A 133 7.58 18.44 15.03
CA GLU A 133 8.06 19.79 14.79
C GLU A 133 8.46 19.90 13.33
N GLU A 134 7.99 20.97 12.67
CA GLU A 134 8.33 21.28 11.29
C GLU A 134 9.82 21.60 11.15
N VAL A 135 10.45 21.16 10.06
CA VAL A 135 11.87 21.41 9.79
C VAL A 135 12.05 21.92 8.38
N ASP A 136 12.67 23.10 8.25
CA ASP A 136 12.96 23.70 6.95
C ASP A 136 13.74 22.78 6.02
N GLY A 137 13.29 22.70 4.77
CA GLY A 137 13.96 21.99 3.68
C GLY A 137 13.49 20.55 3.45
N LEU A 138 12.50 20.07 4.21
CA LEU A 138 11.84 18.79 3.97
C LEU A 138 10.32 18.95 3.98
N PRO A 139 9.55 18.12 3.25
CA PRO A 139 8.09 18.14 3.29
C PRO A 139 7.61 17.54 4.61
N THR A 140 7.72 18.29 5.70
CA THR A 140 7.33 17.84 7.05
C THR A 140 5.92 18.26 7.41
N VAL A 141 5.22 17.40 8.15
CA VAL A 141 3.95 17.71 8.79
C VAL A 141 4.14 17.61 10.29
N ASP A 142 3.92 18.72 10.99
CA ASP A 142 3.87 18.74 12.44
C ASP A 142 2.53 18.16 12.92
N LEU A 143 2.59 17.04 13.64
CA LEU A 143 1.43 16.37 14.21
C LEU A 143 1.03 16.91 15.58
N ASN A 144 1.78 17.86 16.15
CA ASN A 144 1.55 18.44 17.47
C ASN A 144 1.40 17.37 18.57
N VAL A 145 2.32 16.40 18.57
CA VAL A 145 2.37 15.30 19.55
C VAL A 145 3.69 15.28 20.30
N THR A 146 3.67 14.77 21.54
CA THR A 146 4.89 14.56 22.31
C THR A 146 5.76 13.46 21.69
N GLU A 147 7.06 13.72 21.57
CA GLU A 147 8.02 12.74 21.08
C GLU A 147 8.32 11.61 22.08
N GLY A 148 8.73 10.47 21.53
CA GLY A 148 9.20 9.33 22.30
C GLY A 148 8.48 8.04 21.97
N ARG A 149 9.17 6.91 22.23
CA ARG A 149 8.71 5.56 21.86
C ARG A 149 7.31 5.22 22.40
N LYS A 150 6.98 5.70 23.60
CA LYS A 150 5.65 5.48 24.23
C LYS A 150 4.50 6.22 23.53
N PHE A 151 4.80 7.24 22.71
CA PHE A 151 3.80 8.05 22.02
C PHE A 151 3.69 7.73 20.52
N LEU A 152 4.41 6.73 20.01
CA LEU A 152 4.37 6.35 18.58
C LEU A 152 2.95 6.01 18.10
N TRP A 153 2.14 5.40 18.97
CA TRP A 153 0.74 5.15 18.66
C TRP A 153 -0.06 6.44 18.50
N MET A 154 0.16 7.42 19.37
CA MET A 154 -0.52 8.72 19.27
C MET A 154 -0.12 9.44 17.98
N LYS A 155 1.17 9.41 17.63
CA LYS A 155 1.69 9.94 16.37
C LYS A 155 1.04 9.28 15.15
N THR A 156 0.90 7.95 15.20
CA THR A 156 0.21 7.18 14.15
C THR A 156 -1.25 7.63 13.98
N LYS A 157 -1.99 7.83 15.08
CA LYS A 157 -3.37 8.32 15.02
C LYS A 157 -3.49 9.71 14.41
N GLU A 158 -2.62 10.64 14.81
CA GLU A 158 -2.64 12.00 14.23
C GLU A 158 -2.24 11.99 12.75
N ALA A 159 -1.28 11.14 12.36
CA ALA A 159 -0.95 10.94 10.94
C ALA A 159 -2.16 10.45 10.13
N PHE A 160 -2.90 9.46 10.64
CA PHE A 160 -4.13 8.99 9.98
C PHE A 160 -5.19 10.08 9.85
N LYS A 161 -5.38 10.92 10.88
CA LYS A 161 -6.33 12.06 10.79
C LYS A 161 -5.92 13.05 9.71
N TYR A 162 -4.64 13.41 9.65
CA TYR A 162 -4.12 14.28 8.59
C TYR A 162 -4.38 13.67 7.21
N ILE A 163 -4.00 12.41 7.00
CA ILE A 163 -4.20 11.71 5.73
C ILE A 163 -5.68 11.67 5.35
N TYR A 164 -6.56 11.33 6.29
CA TYR A 164 -8.00 11.28 6.08
C TYR A 164 -8.57 12.63 5.62
N ASN A 165 -8.14 13.71 6.26
CA ASN A 165 -8.66 15.06 5.98
C ASN A 165 -8.08 15.69 4.72
N ASN A 166 -6.84 15.35 4.35
CA ASN A 166 -6.08 16.08 3.34
C ASN A 166 -5.78 15.29 2.06
N GLU A 167 -5.61 13.97 2.17
CA GLU A 167 -4.99 13.17 1.09
C GLU A 167 -5.82 11.95 0.66
N LEU A 168 -6.81 11.55 1.46
CA LEU A 168 -7.59 10.32 1.23
C LEU A 168 -8.18 10.20 -0.18
N ARG A 169 -8.61 11.32 -0.77
CA ARG A 169 -9.24 11.35 -2.11
C ARG A 169 -8.25 11.54 -3.26
N ASN A 170 -6.98 11.79 -2.95
CA ASN A 170 -5.97 12.15 -3.95
C ASN A 170 -5.15 10.94 -4.43
N TYR A 171 -5.16 9.85 -3.65
CA TYR A 171 -4.32 8.68 -3.87
C TYR A 171 -5.09 7.39 -3.63
N ASP A 172 -4.62 6.33 -4.27
CA ASP A 172 -5.24 5.00 -4.24
C ASP A 172 -4.61 4.13 -3.15
N TRP A 173 -3.31 4.32 -2.91
CA TRP A 173 -2.52 3.53 -1.97
C TRP A 173 -1.78 4.42 -0.97
N PHE A 174 -1.66 3.93 0.27
CA PHE A 174 -0.99 4.65 1.36
C PHE A 174 0.12 3.79 1.95
N LEU A 175 1.37 4.23 1.81
CA LEU A 175 2.55 3.55 2.33
C LEU A 175 3.02 4.22 3.63
N LYS A 176 2.96 3.48 4.74
CA LYS A 176 3.67 3.84 5.97
C LYS A 176 5.12 3.36 5.88
N ALA A 177 6.07 4.23 6.16
CA ALA A 177 7.48 3.86 6.34
C ALA A 177 8.09 4.59 7.55
N ASP A 178 9.27 4.15 7.99
CA ASP A 178 10.06 4.86 9.01
C ASP A 178 11.32 5.48 8.36
N ASP A 179 12.01 6.37 9.06
CA ASP A 179 13.16 7.12 8.55
C ASP A 179 14.44 6.29 8.30
N ASP A 180 14.40 4.99 8.58
CA ASP A 180 15.43 4.00 8.29
C ASP A 180 14.95 2.87 7.35
N THR A 181 13.84 3.11 6.64
CA THR A 181 13.31 2.20 5.61
C THR A 181 13.80 2.59 4.21
N PHE A 182 14.03 1.59 3.35
CA PHE A 182 14.25 1.77 1.91
C PHE A 182 13.21 0.97 1.13
N VAL A 183 12.59 1.58 0.11
CA VAL A 183 11.56 0.94 -0.72
C VAL A 183 11.90 1.13 -2.20
N VAL A 184 11.84 0.04 -2.97
CA VAL A 184 11.88 0.10 -4.43
C VAL A 184 10.46 0.31 -4.92
N MET A 185 10.12 1.57 -5.25
CA MET A 185 8.74 1.97 -5.56
C MET A 185 8.20 1.33 -6.84
N GLU A 186 9.08 1.00 -7.79
CA GLU A 186 8.75 0.31 -9.03
C GLU A 186 8.25 -1.11 -8.74
N ASN A 187 8.96 -1.85 -7.88
CA ASN A 187 8.54 -3.19 -7.46
C ASN A 187 7.24 -3.14 -6.66
N LEU A 188 7.07 -2.13 -5.80
CA LEU A 188 5.82 -1.94 -5.06
C LEU A 188 4.66 -1.70 -6.02
N ARG A 189 4.80 -0.79 -6.99
CA ARG A 189 3.76 -0.54 -8.01
C ARG A 189 3.44 -1.79 -8.82
N PHE A 190 4.46 -2.52 -9.25
CA PHE A 190 4.28 -3.76 -9.99
C PHE A 190 3.45 -4.78 -9.21
N MET A 191 3.73 -4.96 -7.91
CA MET A 191 2.94 -5.82 -7.04
C MET A 191 1.48 -5.35 -6.92
N LEU A 192 1.25 -4.04 -6.84
CA LEU A 192 -0.09 -3.47 -6.65
C LEU A 192 -0.97 -3.52 -7.91
N LEU A 193 -0.40 -3.65 -9.12
CA LEU A 193 -1.16 -3.79 -10.37
C LEU A 193 -2.13 -4.97 -10.38
N ALA A 194 -1.88 -5.99 -9.56
CA ALA A 194 -2.74 -7.16 -9.45
C ALA A 194 -3.98 -6.96 -8.56
N TYR A 195 -4.15 -5.79 -7.94
CA TYR A 195 -5.19 -5.53 -6.94
C TYR A 195 -5.99 -4.28 -7.27
N SER A 196 -7.29 -4.30 -6.96
CA SER A 196 -8.12 -3.09 -7.01
C SER A 196 -7.87 -2.22 -5.78
N PRO A 197 -7.68 -0.90 -5.92
CA PRO A 197 -7.58 0.00 -4.77
C PRO A 197 -8.91 0.19 -4.02
N ASP A 198 -10.03 -0.21 -4.61
CA ASP A 198 -11.35 -0.19 -3.96
C ASP A 198 -11.54 -1.36 -2.98
N ASP A 199 -10.67 -2.37 -3.04
CA ASP A 199 -10.73 -3.51 -2.14
C ASP A 199 -10.13 -3.18 -0.76
N PRO A 200 -10.75 -3.62 0.36
CA PRO A 200 -10.28 -3.33 1.71
C PRO A 200 -9.09 -4.23 2.09
N ILE A 201 -7.94 -4.03 1.44
CA ILE A 201 -6.73 -4.84 1.62
C ILE A 201 -5.57 -4.04 2.22
N TYR A 202 -4.70 -4.74 2.94
CA TYR A 202 -3.44 -4.18 3.42
C TYR A 202 -2.34 -5.23 3.33
N PHE A 203 -1.13 -4.76 3.01
CA PHE A 203 0.07 -5.59 2.90
C PHE A 203 1.05 -5.25 4.01
N GLY A 204 1.83 -6.24 4.44
CA GLY A 204 2.88 -6.05 5.43
C GLY A 204 3.39 -7.37 5.98
N CYS A 205 4.47 -7.28 6.76
CA CYS A 205 4.98 -8.43 7.49
C CYS A 205 4.24 -8.54 8.82
N LYS A 206 3.42 -9.60 8.97
CA LYS A 206 2.78 -9.92 10.25
C LYS A 206 3.86 -10.41 11.21
N PHE A 207 4.23 -9.59 12.19
CA PHE A 207 5.14 -9.99 13.25
C PHE A 207 4.48 -11.11 14.07
N LYS A 208 5.00 -12.33 13.94
CA LYS A 208 4.68 -13.40 14.89
C LYS A 208 5.52 -13.12 16.13
N ALA A 209 4.88 -12.63 17.20
CA ALA A 209 5.54 -12.60 18.49
C ALA A 209 5.91 -14.05 18.85
N PHE A 210 7.20 -14.35 18.92
CA PHE A 210 7.67 -15.53 19.62
C PHE A 210 7.32 -15.32 21.10
N ILE A 211 6.09 -15.65 21.47
CA ILE A 211 5.75 -15.86 22.87
C ILE A 211 6.56 -17.10 23.24
N ILE A 212 7.69 -16.89 23.92
CA ILE A 212 8.30 -17.97 24.70
C ILE A 212 7.21 -18.36 25.69
N GLN A 213 6.56 -19.49 25.43
CA GLN A 213 5.54 -20.03 26.30
C GLN A 213 6.24 -20.51 27.57
N GLY A 214 6.46 -19.59 28.50
CA GLY A 214 7.09 -19.83 29.80
C GLY A 214 8.18 -18.82 30.17
N ASP A 215 7.84 -17.56 30.38
CA ASP A 215 8.32 -16.84 31.56
C ASP A 215 7.45 -15.61 31.83
N SER A 216 6.52 -15.75 32.79
CA SER A 216 5.83 -14.62 33.39
C SER A 216 6.82 -13.90 34.33
N ARG A 217 7.69 -13.05 33.79
CA ARG A 217 8.41 -12.09 34.62
C ARG A 217 7.45 -11.05 35.17
N LYS A 218 6.97 -11.36 36.38
CA LYS A 218 6.35 -10.43 37.32
C LYS A 218 7.25 -9.19 37.43
N GLY A 219 6.61 -8.03 37.46
CA GLY A 219 7.27 -6.77 37.70
C GLY A 219 8.02 -6.76 39.03
N GLN A 220 9.15 -6.05 39.00
CA GLN A 220 9.71 -5.31 40.12
C GLN A 220 10.08 -3.93 39.58
#